data_AF-A0A448XMZ2-F1
#
_entry.id   AF-A0A448XMZ2-F1
#
_cell.length_a   1.000
_cell.length_b   1.000
_cell.length_c   1.000
_cell.angle_alpha   90.00
_cell.angle_beta   90.00
_cell.angle_gamma   90.00
#
_symmetry.space_group_name_H-M   'P 1'
#
loop_
_entity.id
_entity.type
_entity.pdbx_description
1 polymer ?
#
loop_
_entity_poly.entity_id
_entity_poly.type
_entity_poly.pdbx_seq_one_letter_code
_entity_poly.pdbx_strand_id
1 'polypeptide(L)'
;MFKSICIFIEDNLSSEAIQRTKEEHGKAKMNKSGETLDIDEVPLGFEVSDPLLRRAAVALRLLHIGYLRRLQNQANAAIVQVQALTADPKTDGTLGKVGF
;
A
#
# COMPACT_ATOMS: atom_id res chain seq x y z
N MET A 1 -1.26 22.30 6.38
CA MET A 1 -1.53 21.18 7.32
C MET A 1 -2.99 20.72 7.24
N PHE A 2 -3.97 21.60 7.45
CA PHE A 2 -5.40 21.21 7.43
C PHE A 2 -5.92 20.70 6.08
N LYS A 3 -5.46 21.23 4.94
CA LYS A 3 -5.93 20.81 3.60
C LYS A 3 -5.70 19.31 3.32
N SER A 4 -4.55 18.77 3.75
CA SER A 4 -4.23 17.35 3.58
C SER A 4 -5.15 16.45 4.40
N ILE A 5 -5.58 16.92 5.58
CA ILE A 5 -6.54 16.20 6.43
C ILE A 5 -7.92 16.20 5.77
N CYS A 6 -8.36 17.32 5.20
CA CYS A 6 -9.62 17.39 4.46
C CYS A 6 -9.63 16.44 3.25
N ILE A 7 -8.56 16.47 2.44
CA ILE A 7 -8.42 15.56 1.29
C ILE A 7 -8.48 14.10 1.74
N PHE A 8 -7.76 13.74 2.82
CA PHE A 8 -7.79 12.39 3.34
C PHE A 8 -9.20 11.96 3.79
N ILE A 9 -9.92 12.84 4.49
CA ILE A 9 -11.31 12.60 4.92
C ILE A 9 -12.21 12.41 3.71
N GLU A 10 -12.11 13.25 2.69
CA GLU A 10 -12.89 13.13 1.45
C GLU A 10 -12.61 11.80 0.73
N ASP A 11 -11.33 11.45 0.58
CA ASP A 11 -10.91 10.27 -0.18
C ASP A 11 -11.21 8.94 0.53
N ASN A 12 -11.14 8.91 1.87
CA ASN A 12 -11.17 7.65 2.64
C ASN A 12 -12.32 7.52 3.64
N LEU A 13 -12.86 8.64 4.12
CA LEU A 13 -13.87 8.68 5.19
C LEU A 13 -15.20 9.31 4.77
N SER A 14 -15.33 9.75 3.52
CA SER A 14 -16.61 10.22 2.98
C SER A 14 -17.62 9.07 2.91
N SER A 15 -18.90 9.41 3.05
CA SER A 15 -19.99 8.43 2.96
C SER A 15 -19.94 7.63 1.65
N GLU A 16 -19.56 8.29 0.55
CA GLU A 16 -19.37 7.67 -0.75
C GLU A 16 -18.19 6.68 -0.77
N ALA A 17 -17.03 7.07 -0.23
CA ALA A 17 -15.85 6.20 -0.18
C ALA A 17 -16.11 4.94 0.65
N ILE A 18 -16.81 5.09 1.79
CA ILE A 18 -17.21 3.97 2.64
C ILE A 18 -18.20 3.05 1.91
N GLN A 19 -19.17 3.63 1.19
CA GLN A 19 -20.15 2.84 0.45
C GLN A 19 -19.52 2.06 -0.70
N ARG A 20 -18.67 2.69 -1.52
CA ARG A 20 -17.92 2.02 -2.60
C ARG A 20 -17.08 0.87 -2.05
N THR A 21 -16.36 1.12 -0.95
CA THR A 21 -15.54 0.08 -0.31
C THR A 21 -16.39 -1.07 0.23
N LYS A 22 -17.56 -0.79 0.82
CA LYS A 22 -18.52 -1.81 1.27
C LYS A 22 -19.10 -2.61 0.10
N GLU A 23 -19.31 -2.00 -1.06
CA GLU A 23 -19.81 -2.69 -2.25
C GLU A 23 -18.72 -3.59 -2.87
N GLU A 24 -17.48 -3.09 -2.94
CA GLU A 24 -16.31 -3.82 -3.46
C GLU A 24 -15.88 -4.97 -2.54
N HIS A 25 -15.86 -4.74 -1.22
CA HIS A 25 -15.30 -5.66 -0.22
C HIS A 25 -16.34 -6.28 0.71
N GLY A 26 -17.61 -5.88 0.67
CA GLY A 26 -18.69 -6.49 1.46
C GLY A 26 -19.03 -7.92 1.02
N LYS A 27 -18.48 -8.36 -0.12
CA LYS A 27 -18.48 -9.76 -0.58
C LYS A 27 -17.07 -10.38 -0.52
N ALA A 28 -16.15 -9.82 0.25
CA ALA A 28 -14.85 -10.44 0.47
C ALA A 28 -15.07 -11.77 1.18
N LYS A 29 -15.13 -12.85 0.39
CA LYS A 29 -14.95 -14.21 0.88
C LYS A 29 -13.70 -14.18 1.76
N MET A 30 -13.85 -14.56 3.03
CA MET A 30 -12.73 -14.82 3.92
C MET A 30 -11.63 -15.51 3.11
N ASN A 31 -10.43 -14.96 3.21
CA ASN A 31 -9.21 -15.57 2.68
C ASN A 31 -9.24 -17.05 3.08
N LYS A 32 -8.84 -17.97 2.19
CA LYS A 32 -8.81 -19.43 2.43
C LYS A 32 -7.99 -19.86 3.67
N SER A 33 -7.38 -18.91 4.39
CA SER A 33 -6.59 -19.08 5.61
C SER A 33 -7.37 -18.84 6.91
N GLY A 34 -8.62 -18.36 6.89
CA GLY A 34 -9.49 -18.27 8.08
C GLY A 34 -9.08 -17.29 9.18
N GLU A 35 -7.90 -16.68 9.13
CA GLU A 35 -7.44 -15.72 10.14
C GLU A 35 -8.11 -14.36 9.99
N THR A 36 -8.99 -14.03 10.94
CA THR A 36 -9.41 -12.66 11.21
C THR A 36 -8.28 -11.95 11.94
N LEU A 37 -7.86 -10.78 11.45
CA LEU A 37 -6.85 -9.97 12.11
C LEU A 37 -7.39 -9.48 13.46
N ASP A 38 -6.75 -9.87 14.56
CA ASP A 38 -7.11 -9.32 15.87
C ASP A 38 -6.59 -7.88 15.97
N ILE A 39 -7.50 -6.94 16.23
CA ILE A 39 -7.20 -5.52 16.39
C ILE A 39 -6.28 -5.31 17.60
N ASP A 40 -6.38 -6.16 18.62
CA ASP A 40 -5.60 -6.05 19.84
C ASP A 40 -4.15 -6.52 19.68
N GLU A 41 -3.88 -7.40 18.72
CA GLU A 41 -2.52 -7.85 18.38
C GLU A 41 -1.76 -6.85 17.51
N VAL A 42 -2.45 -5.93 16.82
CA VAL A 42 -1.76 -4.96 15.96
C VAL A 42 -0.94 -3.98 16.81
N PRO A 43 0.40 -3.96 16.67
CA PRO A 43 1.22 -3.06 17.46
C PRO A 43 0.98 -1.62 16.97
N LEU A 44 0.71 -0.67 17.88
CA LEU A 44 0.62 0.75 17.54
C LEU A 44 1.95 1.50 17.74
N GLY A 45 2.83 1.00 18.61
CA GLY A 45 4.10 1.66 18.96
C GLY A 45 3.93 2.82 19.96
N PHE A 46 2.71 3.05 20.45
CA PHE A 46 2.37 3.98 21.52
C PHE A 46 1.14 3.43 22.27
N GLU A 47 0.94 3.90 23.49
CA GLU A 47 -0.19 3.50 24.32
C GLU A 47 -1.42 4.38 24.05
N VAL A 48 -2.59 3.75 23.99
CA VAL A 48 -3.89 4.42 23.85
C VAL A 48 -4.83 3.82 24.89
N SER A 49 -5.25 4.63 25.87
CA SER A 49 -6.08 4.16 26.99
C SER A 49 -7.53 3.88 26.58
N ASP A 50 -8.07 4.60 25.59
CA ASP A 50 -9.44 4.42 25.11
C ASP A 50 -9.52 3.32 24.05
N PRO A 51 -10.29 2.22 24.28
CA PRO A 51 -10.46 1.14 23.32
C PRO A 51 -11.02 1.59 21.97
N LEU A 52 -11.91 2.60 21.94
CA LEU A 52 -12.50 3.08 20.69
C LEU A 52 -11.47 3.86 19.87
N LEU A 53 -10.73 4.75 20.53
CA LEU A 53 -9.62 5.47 19.92
C LEU A 53 -8.52 4.52 19.44
N ARG A 54 -8.23 3.45 20.19
CA ARG A 54 -7.26 2.42 19.78
C ARG A 54 -7.67 1.76 18.46
N ARG A 55 -8.95 1.37 18.33
CA ARG A 55 -9.48 0.79 17.08
C ARG A 55 -9.34 1.76 15.90
N ALA A 56 -9.66 3.03 16.10
CA ALA A 56 -9.49 4.06 15.07
C ALA A 56 -8.02 4.24 14.68
N ALA A 57 -7.11 4.24 15.66
CA ALA A 57 -5.68 4.32 15.42
C ALA A 57 -5.14 3.11 14.65
N VAL A 58 -5.60 1.90 14.98
CA VAL A 58 -5.25 0.67 14.24
C VAL A 58 -5.74 0.76 12.79
N ALA A 59 -6.99 1.16 12.57
CA ALA A 59 -7.53 1.33 11.23
C ALA A 59 -6.70 2.35 10.41
N LEU A 60 -6.37 3.50 11.00
CA LEU A 60 -5.54 4.52 10.37
C LEU A 60 -4.14 4.00 10.04
N ARG A 61 -3.53 3.23 10.94
CA ARG A 61 -2.22 2.59 10.72
C ARG A 61 -2.26 1.62 9.56
N LEU A 62 -3.28 0.76 9.48
CA LEU A 62 -3.44 -0.19 8.38
C LEU A 62 -3.62 0.52 7.04
N LEU A 63 -4.42 1.58 7.01
CA LEU A 63 -4.60 2.40 5.81
C LEU A 63 -3.29 3.09 5.39
N HIS A 64 -2.52 3.61 6.36
CA HIS A 64 -1.21 4.21 6.11
C HIS A 64 -0.20 3.19 5.55
N ILE A 65 -0.16 1.97 6.09
CA ILE A 65 0.66 0.87 5.53
C ILE A 65 0.25 0.58 4.09
N GLY A 66 -1.06 0.57 3.79
CA GLY A 66 -1.57 0.45 2.42
C GLY A 66 -1.05 1.54 1.49
N TYR A 67 -1.06 2.79 1.96
CA TYR A 67 -0.51 3.93 1.21
C TYR A 67 1.00 3.78 0.97
N LEU A 68 1.78 3.41 1.99
CA LEU A 68 3.22 3.18 1.85
C LEU A 68 3.54 2.06 0.84
N ARG A 69 2.73 1.00 0.80
CA ARG A 69 2.87 -0.05 -0.22
C ARG A 69 2.60 0.46 -1.63
N ARG A 70 1.60 1.32 -1.82
CA ARG A 70 1.34 1.96 -3.12
C ARG A 70 2.51 2.86 -3.53
N LEU A 71 3.04 3.64 -2.60
CA LEU A 71 4.23 4.47 -2.83
C LEU A 71 5.45 3.62 -3.23
N GLN A 72 5.67 2.51 -2.53
CA GLN A 72 6.72 1.56 -2.89
C GLN A 72 6.54 1.00 -4.30
N ASN A 73 5.32 0.60 -4.67
CA ASN A 73 5.05 0.13 -6.04
C ASN A 73 5.35 1.20 -7.09
N GLN A 74 5.01 2.46 -6.82
CA GLN A 74 5.34 3.58 -7.72
C GLN A 74 6.85 3.80 -7.82
N ALA A 75 7.57 3.76 -6.69
CA ALA A 75 9.03 3.87 -6.68
C ALA A 75 9.68 2.73 -7.48
N ASN A 76 9.23 1.49 -7.29
CA ASN A 76 9.70 0.34 -8.04
C ASN A 76 9.42 0.49 -9.55
N ALA A 77 8.22 0.94 -9.91
CA ALA A 77 7.87 1.19 -11.32
C ALA A 77 8.76 2.26 -11.95
N ALA A 78 9.05 3.35 -11.24
CA ALA A 78 9.96 4.40 -11.71
C ALA A 78 11.39 3.86 -11.92
N ILE A 79 11.91 3.04 -11.00
CA ILE A 79 13.22 2.39 -11.15
C ILE A 79 13.24 1.52 -12.41
N VAL A 80 12.23 0.68 -12.60
CA VAL A 80 12.14 -0.20 -13.79
C VAL A 80 12.06 0.62 -15.09
N GLN A 81 11.33 1.75 -15.09
CA GLN A 81 11.27 2.63 -16.26
C GLN A 81 12.62 3.28 -16.57
N VAL A 82 13.34 3.77 -15.55
CA VAL A 82 14.69 4.31 -15.73
C VAL A 82 15.62 3.22 -16.24
N GLN A 83 15.56 2.02 -15.68
CA GLN A 83 16.34 0.87 -16.14
C GLN A 83 16.02 0.52 -17.60
N ALA A 84 14.76 0.57 -18.03
CA ALA A 84 14.41 0.33 -19.43
C ALA A 84 15.01 1.37 -20.39
N LEU A 85 15.20 2.61 -19.93
CA LEU A 85 15.84 3.68 -20.71
C LEU A 85 17.38 3.58 -20.69
N THR A 86 17.97 3.22 -19.55
CA THR A 86 19.43 3.15 -19.36
C THR A 86 20.04 1.80 -19.68
N ALA A 87 19.24 0.74 -19.77
CA ALA A 87 19.68 -0.55 -20.26
C ALA A 87 19.99 -0.38 -21.74
N ASP A 88 21.28 -0.21 -22.04
CA ASP A 88 21.78 -0.29 -23.39
C ASP A 88 21.34 -1.64 -24.00
N PRO A 89 20.46 -1.66 -25.03
CA PRO A 89 20.07 -2.91 -25.68
C PRO A 89 21.23 -3.53 -26.47
N LYS A 90 22.37 -2.83 -26.59
CA LYS A 90 23.60 -3.38 -27.16
C LYS A 90 24.40 -4.08 -26.06
N THR A 91 23.94 -5.26 -25.67
CA THR A 91 24.94 -6.32 -25.51
C THR A 91 25.54 -6.49 -26.91
N ASP A 92 26.67 -5.84 -27.13
CA ASP A 92 27.43 -5.89 -28.36
C ASP A 92 27.73 -7.36 -28.66
N GLY A 93 26.94 -7.98 -29.54
CA GLY A 93 27.12 -9.36 -29.97
C GLY A 93 28.47 -9.59 -30.66
N THR A 94 29.26 -8.53 -30.88
CA THR A 94 30.65 -8.63 -31.33
C THR A 94 31.62 -9.07 -30.22
N LEU A 95 31.24 -9.00 -28.93
CA LEU A 95 32.01 -9.56 -27.80
C LEU A 95 31.96 -11.10 -27.70
N GLY A 96 31.12 -11.76 -28.53
CA GLY A 96 30.98 -13.22 -28.60
C GLY A 96 32.02 -13.93 -29.47
N LYS A 97 32.99 -13.23 -30.05
CA LYS A 97 34.17 -13.86 -30.70
C LYS A 97 35.41 -13.69 -29.83
N VAL A 98 35.46 -14.45 -28.73
CA VAL A 98 36.72 -14.70 -28.02
C VAL A 98 37.12 -16.16 -28.26
N GLY A 99 38.17 -16.35 -29.08
CA GLY A 99 38.83 -17.65 -29.32
C GLY A 99 38.77 -18.13 -30.77
N PHE A 100 39.94 -18.15 -31.44
CA PHE A 100 40.24 -19.09 -32.52
C PHE A 100 40.53 -20.46 -31.92
#